data_AF-A0A397C2B6-F1
#
_entry.id   AF-A0A397C2B6-F1
#
_cell.length_a   1.000
_cell.length_b   1.000
_cell.length_c   1.000
_cell.angle_alpha   90.00
_cell.angle_beta   90.00
_cell.angle_gamma   90.00
#
_symmetry.space_group_name_H-M   'P 1'
#
loop_
_entity.id
_entity.type
_entity.pdbx_description
1 polymer ?
#
loop_
_entity_poly.entity_id
_entity_poly.type
_entity_poly.pdbx_seq_one_letter_code
_entity_poly.pdbx_strand_id
1 'polypeptide(L)'
;MERTLVMDLALDVEGAQVTSATSFDPKFPPSNVLDGYVWATCGLYPQEIIVQLATTSVISKVKTWTTNDIGENDGNLQIETQAVTREDASFVKVKVLSGYNDFITVHRISVEGKAPRK
;
A
#
# COMPACT_ATOMS: atom_id res chain seq x y z
N MET A 1 -1.51 7.29 31.57
CA MET A 1 -0.59 6.62 30.61
C MET A 1 -1.23 6.82 29.23
N GLU A 2 -0.70 7.75 28.44
CA GLU A 2 -1.33 8.16 27.18
C GLU A 2 -1.11 7.09 26.12
N ARG A 3 -2.20 6.49 25.62
CA ARG A 3 -2.15 5.52 24.51
C ARG A 3 -1.83 6.30 23.25
N THR A 4 -0.58 6.26 22.78
CA THR A 4 -0.28 6.79 21.45
C THR A 4 -1.01 5.95 20.42
N LEU A 5 -1.96 6.54 19.69
CA LEU A 5 -2.71 5.87 18.63
C LEU A 5 -1.74 5.56 17.47
N VAL A 6 -1.76 4.31 17.02
CA VAL A 6 -1.10 3.89 15.77
C VAL A 6 -2.07 4.23 14.65
N MET A 7 -1.59 4.96 13.64
CA MET A 7 -2.38 5.45 12.51
C MET A 7 -2.00 4.71 11.22
N ASP A 8 -2.94 4.61 10.29
CA ASP A 8 -2.63 4.22 8.91
C ASP A 8 -2.26 5.47 8.11
N LEU A 9 -0.97 5.64 7.85
CA LEU A 9 -0.38 6.83 7.24
C LEU A 9 -0.49 6.83 5.71
N ALA A 10 -0.93 5.72 5.11
CA ALA A 10 -1.07 5.58 3.67
C ALA A 10 -2.46 5.98 3.14
N LEU A 11 -3.37 6.42 4.01
CA LEU A 11 -4.70 6.86 3.59
C LEU A 11 -4.63 8.20 2.85
N ASP A 12 -5.45 8.34 1.81
CA ASP A 12 -5.60 9.59 1.06
C ASP A 12 -6.13 10.73 1.94
N VAL A 13 -7.04 10.44 2.88
CA VAL A 13 -7.59 11.38 3.87
C VAL A 13 -6.53 11.91 4.84
N GLU A 14 -5.44 11.16 5.04
CA GLU A 14 -4.29 11.62 5.82
C GLU A 14 -3.33 12.49 4.99
N GLY A 15 -3.53 12.55 3.66
CA GLY A 15 -2.73 13.31 2.70
C GLY A 15 -1.68 12.48 1.97
N ALA A 16 -1.75 11.14 2.04
CA ALA A 16 -0.86 10.26 1.29
C ALA A 16 -1.16 10.29 -0.22
N GLN A 17 -0.15 10.02 -1.04
CA GLN A 17 -0.26 10.05 -2.50
C GLN A 17 0.57 8.94 -3.14
N VAL A 18 0.09 8.38 -4.26
CA VAL A 18 0.92 7.51 -5.11
C VAL A 18 1.72 8.39 -6.06
N THR A 19 3.06 8.31 -5.97
CA THR A 19 3.97 9.14 -6.77
C THR A 19 4.56 8.40 -7.96
N SER A 20 4.57 7.07 -7.92
CA SER A 20 5.05 6.22 -9.00
C SER A 20 4.40 4.84 -8.90
N ALA A 21 4.09 4.26 -10.05
CA ALA A 21 3.68 2.87 -10.17
C ALA A 21 4.17 2.31 -11.51
N THR A 22 4.49 1.01 -11.56
CA THR A 22 4.93 0.34 -12.79
C THR A 22 3.81 0.08 -13.79
N SER A 23 2.56 0.24 -13.37
CA SER A 23 1.36 0.01 -14.19
C SER A 23 0.31 1.07 -13.91
N PHE A 24 -0.47 1.42 -14.93
CA PHE A 24 -1.59 2.36 -14.83
C PHE A 24 -2.75 1.92 -15.73
N ASP A 25 -3.86 1.51 -15.11
CA ASP A 25 -5.15 1.33 -15.79
C ASP A 25 -6.08 2.46 -15.30
N PRO A 26 -6.67 3.29 -16.19
CA PRO A 26 -7.60 4.34 -15.79
C PRO A 26 -8.84 3.86 -15.02
N LYS A 27 -9.25 2.60 -15.19
CA LYS A 27 -10.38 1.99 -14.45
C LYS A 27 -9.98 1.48 -13.07
N PHE A 28 -8.72 1.09 -12.92
CA PHE A 28 -8.15 0.54 -11.68
C PHE A 28 -6.81 1.22 -11.37
N PRO A 29 -6.79 2.55 -11.17
CA PRO A 29 -5.54 3.31 -11.09
C PRO A 29 -4.77 3.01 -9.79
N PRO A 30 -3.45 3.26 -9.75
CA PRO A 30 -2.62 3.04 -8.56
C PRO A 30 -3.10 3.74 -7.30
N SER A 31 -3.73 4.91 -7.42
CA SER A 31 -4.26 5.68 -6.28
C SER A 31 -5.28 4.92 -5.44
N ASN A 32 -5.95 3.92 -6.04
CA ASN A 32 -6.96 3.11 -5.38
C ASN A 32 -6.45 2.34 -4.14
N VAL A 33 -5.13 2.09 -4.05
CA VAL A 33 -4.56 1.39 -2.89
C VAL A 33 -4.65 2.21 -1.59
N LEU A 34 -4.93 3.51 -1.67
CA LEU A 34 -4.95 4.45 -0.54
C LEU A 34 -6.32 4.52 0.15
N ASP A 35 -7.40 4.22 -0.57
CA ASP A 35 -8.80 4.37 -0.10
C ASP A 35 -9.60 3.06 -0.12
N GLY A 36 -8.95 1.95 -0.49
CA GLY A 36 -9.52 0.60 -0.41
C GLY A 36 -10.20 0.12 -1.69
N TYR A 37 -9.99 0.80 -2.82
CA TYR A 37 -10.34 0.29 -4.14
C TYR A 37 -9.18 -0.51 -4.76
N VAL A 38 -9.42 -1.12 -5.92
CA VAL A 38 -8.44 -1.99 -6.56
C VAL A 38 -7.51 -1.23 -7.50
N TRP A 39 -6.19 -1.34 -7.32
CA TRP A 39 -5.19 -1.13 -8.37
C TRP A 39 -4.93 -2.44 -9.11
N ALA A 40 -5.07 -2.44 -10.44
CA ALA A 40 -4.70 -3.58 -11.27
C ALA A 40 -3.33 -3.35 -11.93
N THR A 41 -2.42 -4.30 -11.73
CA THR A 41 -1.13 -4.31 -12.44
C THR A 41 -1.29 -4.94 -13.83
N CYS A 42 -0.37 -4.64 -14.73
CA CYS A 42 -0.20 -5.36 -15.98
C CYS A 42 1.29 -5.60 -16.28
N GLY A 43 1.61 -6.74 -16.90
CA GLY A 43 2.96 -7.08 -17.34
C GLY A 43 3.79 -7.90 -16.34
N LEU A 44 5.01 -8.26 -16.74
CA LEU A 44 5.91 -9.12 -15.98
C LEU A 44 6.40 -8.49 -14.66
N TYR A 45 6.64 -9.31 -13.64
CA TYR A 45 7.26 -8.90 -12.38
C TYR A 45 8.72 -8.43 -12.58
N PRO A 46 9.25 -7.55 -11.72
CA PRO A 46 8.61 -6.98 -10.53
C PRO A 46 7.64 -5.84 -10.83
N GLN A 47 6.57 -5.77 -10.04
CA GLN A 47 5.66 -4.62 -10.02
C GLN A 47 5.99 -3.75 -8.80
N GLU A 48 6.11 -2.44 -8.99
CA GLU A 48 6.47 -1.49 -7.93
C GLU A 48 5.46 -0.36 -7.81
N ILE A 49 5.23 0.09 -6.58
CA ILE A 49 4.43 1.28 -6.26
C ILE A 49 5.11 2.05 -5.13
N ILE A 50 5.12 3.39 -5.25
CA ILE A 50 5.68 4.30 -4.26
C ILE A 50 4.55 5.15 -3.68
N VAL A 51 4.30 4.98 -2.38
CA VAL A 51 3.38 5.79 -1.59
C VAL A 51 4.19 6.86 -0.87
N GLN A 52 3.90 8.13 -1.15
CA GLN A 52 4.34 9.27 -0.36
C GLN A 52 3.40 9.46 0.82
N LEU A 53 3.94 9.54 2.03
CA LEU A 53 3.19 9.91 3.24
C LEU A 53 3.05 11.43 3.30
N ALA A 54 2.00 11.91 3.96
CA ALA A 54 1.74 13.35 4.10
C ALA A 54 2.88 14.11 4.80
N THR A 55 3.53 13.46 5.77
CA THR A 55 4.70 13.97 6.48
C THR A 55 5.66 12.84 6.77
N THR A 56 6.96 13.15 6.90
CA THR A 56 7.95 12.21 7.43
C THR A 56 7.50 11.68 8.78
N SER A 57 7.33 10.37 8.89
CA SER A 57 6.68 9.73 10.05
C SER A 57 7.46 8.50 10.49
N VAL A 58 7.36 8.15 11.78
CA VAL A 58 7.95 6.90 12.29
C VAL A 58 7.02 5.75 11.91
N ILE A 59 7.44 4.89 10.99
CA ILE A 59 6.67 3.72 10.57
C ILE A 59 7.07 2.47 11.35
N SER A 60 6.18 1.49 11.43
CA SER A 60 6.43 0.25 12.20
C SER A 60 5.93 -1.02 11.51
N LYS A 61 4.99 -0.90 10.57
CA LYS A 61 4.48 -2.04 9.83
C LYS A 61 3.89 -1.58 8.50
N VAL A 62 4.11 -2.39 7.46
CA VAL A 62 3.44 -2.25 6.17
C VAL A 62 2.56 -3.48 5.97
N LYS A 63 1.33 -3.28 5.50
CA LYS A 63 0.43 -4.38 5.11
C LYS A 63 -0.06 -4.19 3.69
N THR A 64 -0.19 -5.30 2.98
CA THR A 64 -0.74 -5.34 1.62
C THR A 64 -1.87 -6.35 1.55
N TRP A 65 -2.88 -6.03 0.75
CA TRP A 65 -4.00 -6.92 0.42
C TRP A 65 -3.97 -7.15 -1.09
N THR A 66 -3.72 -8.37 -1.50
CA THR A 66 -3.53 -8.72 -2.91
C THR A 66 -4.37 -9.91 -3.33
N THR A 67 -4.79 -9.92 -4.60
CA THR A 67 -5.41 -11.07 -5.26
C THR A 67 -4.84 -11.23 -6.66
N ASN A 68 -5.18 -12.34 -7.33
CA ASN A 68 -4.89 -12.59 -8.74
C ASN A 68 -6.15 -12.49 -9.63
N ASP A 69 -7.18 -11.81 -9.13
CA ASP A 69 -8.48 -11.55 -9.78
C ASP A 69 -8.88 -10.08 -9.54
N ILE A 70 -9.76 -9.54 -10.38
CA ILE A 70 -10.37 -8.22 -10.23
C ILE A 70 -11.73 -8.33 -9.53
N GLY A 71 -12.36 -9.52 -9.52
CA GLY A 71 -13.60 -9.77 -8.79
C GLY A 71 -13.42 -9.84 -7.26
N GLU A 72 -14.42 -9.38 -6.52
CA GLU A 72 -14.55 -9.55 -5.07
C GLU A 72 -14.88 -11.02 -4.73
N ASN A 73 -13.90 -11.90 -4.84
CA ASN A 73 -14.00 -13.26 -4.30
C ASN A 73 -13.07 -13.36 -3.08
N ASP A 74 -13.65 -13.16 -1.88
CA ASP A 74 -12.95 -13.18 -0.58
C ASP A 74 -12.02 -14.38 -0.36
N GLY A 75 -12.29 -15.51 -1.03
CA GLY A 75 -11.52 -16.75 -0.89
C GLY A 75 -10.06 -16.69 -1.33
N ASN A 76 -9.65 -15.71 -2.15
CA ASN A 76 -8.29 -15.62 -2.70
C ASN A 76 -7.47 -14.43 -2.16
N LEU A 77 -7.99 -13.69 -1.17
CA LEU A 77 -7.32 -12.51 -0.62
C LEU A 77 -6.08 -12.89 0.20
N GLN A 78 -4.91 -12.54 -0.31
CA GLN A 78 -3.65 -12.65 0.41
C GLN A 78 -3.38 -11.36 1.19
N ILE A 79 -3.14 -11.50 2.49
CA ILE A 79 -2.70 -10.39 3.34
C ILE A 79 -1.26 -10.64 3.77
N GLU A 80 -0.36 -9.77 3.36
CA GLU A 80 1.03 -9.81 3.81
C GLU A 80 1.30 -8.68 4.78
N THR A 81 2.04 -8.98 5.84
CA THR A 81 2.42 -8.01 6.87
C THR A 81 3.92 -8.05 7.07
N GLN A 82 4.57 -6.91 6.88
CA GLN A 82 6.00 -6.74 7.07
C GLN A 82 6.23 -5.76 8.21
N ALA A 83 6.78 -6.25 9.32
CA ALA A 83 7.25 -5.38 10.39
C ALA A 83 8.52 -4.67 9.90
N VAL A 84 8.63 -3.38 10.20
CA VAL A 84 9.83 -2.58 9.90
C VAL A 84 10.43 -2.10 11.20
N THR A 85 11.75 -1.97 11.25
CA THR A 85 12.42 -1.26 12.33
C THR A 85 11.85 0.15 12.37
N ARG A 86 11.58 0.69 13.57
CA ARG A 86 10.99 2.03 13.70
C ARG A 86 11.91 3.05 13.04
N GLU A 87 11.52 3.50 11.85
CA GLU A 87 12.32 4.35 10.97
C GLU A 87 11.48 5.52 10.50
N ASP A 88 12.14 6.66 10.32
CA ASP A 88 11.53 7.84 9.72
C ASP A 88 11.39 7.63 8.21
N ALA A 89 10.17 7.69 7.70
CA ALA A 89 9.88 7.54 6.28
C ALA A 89 8.94 8.65 5.80
N SER A 90 9.25 9.21 4.63
CA SER A 90 8.31 10.04 3.84
C SER A 90 7.77 9.28 2.64
N PHE A 91 8.43 8.20 2.24
CA PHE A 91 8.08 7.37 1.10
C PHE A 91 8.20 5.90 1.47
N VAL A 92 7.24 5.09 1.05
CA VAL A 92 7.26 3.64 1.17
C VAL A 92 7.16 3.05 -0.23
N LYS A 93 8.13 2.21 -0.59
CA LYS A 93 8.10 1.46 -1.84
C LYS A 93 7.70 0.02 -1.56
N VAL A 94 6.62 -0.42 -2.19
CA VAL A 94 6.21 -1.83 -2.22
C VAL A 94 6.66 -2.43 -3.55
N LYS A 95 7.34 -3.57 -3.49
CA LYS A 95 7.81 -4.32 -4.66
C LYS A 95 7.23 -5.74 -4.60
N VAL A 96 6.38 -6.07 -5.55
CA VAL A 96 5.87 -7.43 -5.72
C VAL A 96 6.79 -8.16 -6.68
N LEU A 97 7.41 -9.22 -6.18
CA LEU A 97 8.44 -9.98 -6.90
C LEU A 97 7.86 -11.10 -7.77
N SER A 98 6.70 -11.64 -7.38
CA SER A 98 6.00 -12.72 -8.06
C SER A 98 4.55 -12.79 -7.62
N GLY A 99 3.74 -13.52 -8.38
CA GLY A 99 2.36 -13.87 -8.07
C GLY A 99 1.92 -15.08 -8.89
N TYR A 100 0.71 -15.58 -8.65
CA TYR A 100 0.19 -16.78 -9.31
C TYR A 100 -0.09 -16.60 -10.80
N ASN A 101 -0.43 -15.38 -11.21
CA ASN A 101 -0.71 -15.00 -12.58
C ASN A 101 0.30 -13.93 -13.04
N ASP A 102 0.26 -13.61 -14.34
CA ASP A 102 1.05 -12.55 -14.98
C ASP A 102 0.66 -11.13 -14.49
N PHE A 103 -0.33 -11.03 -13.60
CA PHE A 103 -0.71 -9.81 -12.92
C PHE A 103 -1.18 -10.11 -11.50
N ILE A 104 -1.19 -9.06 -10.69
CA ILE A 104 -1.89 -8.97 -9.41
C ILE A 104 -2.81 -7.76 -9.37
N THR A 105 -3.76 -7.81 -8.47
CA THR A 105 -4.52 -6.66 -7.99
C THR A 105 -4.10 -6.36 -6.56
N VAL A 106 -3.90 -5.07 -6.27
CA VAL A 106 -3.62 -4.56 -4.92
C VAL A 106 -4.85 -3.79 -4.47
N HIS A 107 -5.50 -4.26 -3.41
CA HIS A 107 -6.72 -3.67 -2.86
C HIS A 107 -6.41 -2.58 -1.85
N ARG A 108 -5.29 -2.71 -1.14
CA ARG A 108 -4.88 -1.76 -0.12
C ARG A 108 -3.40 -1.87 0.18
N ILE A 109 -2.79 -0.73 0.46
CA ILE A 109 -1.50 -0.62 1.15
C ILE A 109 -1.74 0.16 2.43
N SER A 110 -1.38 -0.43 3.57
CA SER A 110 -1.47 0.21 4.89
C SER A 110 -0.08 0.42 5.44
N VAL A 111 0.19 1.62 5.98
CA VAL A 111 1.45 1.97 6.62
C VAL A 111 1.17 2.37 8.06
N GLU A 112 1.34 1.44 8.99
CA GLU A 112 1.10 1.69 10.41
C GLU A 112 2.29 2.41 11.04
N GLY A 113 2.03 3.57 11.64
CA GLY A 113 3.06 4.36 12.27
C GLY A 113 2.54 5.47 13.16
N LYS A 114 3.42 6.44 13.42
CA LYS A 114 3.15 7.66 14.17
C LYS A 114 3.58 8.85 13.34
N ALA A 115 2.61 9.68 12.96
CA ALA A 115 2.89 10.98 12.38
C ALA A 115 3.58 11.89 13.43
N PRO A 116 4.41 12.87 13.01
CA PRO A 116 4.89 13.93 13.89
C PRO A 116 3.71 14.63 14.56
N ARG A 117 3.86 15.01 15.83
CA ARG A 117 2.89 15.92 16.45
C ARG A 117 2.98 17.27 15.73
N LYS A 118 1.85 17.72 15.17
CA LYS A 118 1.68 19.10 14.69
C LYS A 118 1.79 20.07 15.85
#